data_AF-X0XVR3-F1
#
_entry.id   AF-X0XVR3-F1
#
_cell.length_a   1.000
_cell.length_b   1.000
_cell.length_c   1.000
_cell.angle_alpha   90.00
_cell.angle_beta   90.00
_cell.angle_gamma   90.00
#
_symmetry.space_group_name_H-M   'P 1'
#
loop_
_entity.id
_entity.type
_entity.pdbx_description
1 polymer ?
#
loop_
_entity_poly.entity_id
_entity_poly.type
_entity_poly.pdbx_seq_one_letter_code
_entity_poly.pdbx_strand_id
1 'polypeptide(L)'
;RALPAAALAALAGLVGLGCLYCYDYYDYNPDYADDAFEENDSFASAYPLEAGRRLTEIDADGGVLSDSGFDDYFLTDHLEAGETLLVYCEFDNSYGDVDIDLFHPDETYAVGSASSTNDYELIRHDVTTAGEHYIYATLFNSTYNTYDLWYHRVPADESDLYEPNNARATESFPLAEAFWLSDTAVHDGWAVAHTSAVDEDWYELDVTGPGTVTVWCDFYHLHGDVDVYLYDALGADPLASS
;
A
#
# COMPACT_ATOMS: atom_id res chain seq x y z
N ARG A 1 -15.97 27.23 56.08
CA ARG A 1 -15.40 25.86 56.00
C ARG A 1 -16.43 25.02 55.24
N ALA A 2 -16.02 24.49 54.09
CA ALA A 2 -16.86 23.96 53.02
C ALA A 2 -17.74 22.75 53.42
N LEU A 3 -18.88 22.61 52.76
CA LEU A 3 -19.69 21.39 52.66
C LEU A 3 -19.15 20.51 51.53
N PRO A 4 -19.19 19.17 51.62
CA PRO A 4 -19.25 18.34 50.44
C PRO A 4 -20.68 17.80 50.23
N ALA A 5 -21.16 17.98 49.01
CA ALA A 5 -22.35 17.33 48.48
C ALA A 5 -22.01 15.87 48.12
N ALA A 6 -22.82 14.93 48.59
CA ALA A 6 -22.87 13.56 48.10
C ALA A 6 -24.30 13.26 47.66
N ALA A 7 -24.39 12.54 46.54
CA ALA A 7 -25.51 12.46 45.62
C ALA A 7 -26.85 11.91 46.20
N LEU A 8 -27.93 12.60 45.83
CA LEU A 8 -29.29 12.08 45.59
C LEU A 8 -29.27 11.48 44.16
N ALA A 9 -29.91 10.40 43.74
CA ALA A 9 -31.12 9.67 44.14
C ALA A 9 -31.00 8.24 43.54
N ALA A 10 -31.28 7.14 44.26
CA ALA A 10 -32.60 6.51 44.53
C ALA A 10 -33.37 5.98 43.30
N LEU A 11 -33.06 4.71 42.97
CA LEU A 11 -33.92 3.57 42.60
C LEU A 11 -35.40 3.81 42.20
N ALA A 12 -35.74 3.41 40.96
CA ALA A 12 -37.00 2.79 40.53
C ALA A 12 -36.65 1.92 39.30
N GLY A 13 -36.94 0.63 39.14
CA GLY A 13 -37.91 -0.26 39.77
C GLY A 13 -38.95 -0.69 38.73
N LEU A 14 -38.67 -1.72 37.90
CA LEU A 14 -39.64 -2.75 37.55
C LEU A 14 -39.00 -3.95 36.81
N VAL A 15 -39.43 -5.14 37.23
CA VAL A 15 -39.02 -6.47 36.75
C VAL A 15 -39.83 -6.83 35.51
N GLY A 16 -39.17 -7.24 34.43
CA GLY A 16 -39.79 -7.79 33.22
C GLY A 16 -38.82 -8.76 32.54
N LEU A 17 -39.26 -10.00 32.32
CA LEU A 17 -38.48 -11.14 31.90
C LEU A 17 -37.69 -10.94 30.59
N GLY A 18 -36.41 -11.36 30.61
CA GLY A 18 -35.76 -11.96 29.45
C GLY A 18 -35.26 -11.01 28.37
N CYS A 19 -34.16 -10.32 28.62
CA CYS A 19 -33.16 -10.08 27.58
C CYS A 19 -31.80 -9.92 28.27
N LEU A 20 -30.86 -10.78 27.90
CA LEU A 20 -29.45 -10.66 28.24
C LEU A 20 -28.99 -9.35 27.59
N TYR A 21 -28.71 -8.33 28.40
CA TYR A 21 -28.03 -7.13 27.91
C TYR A 21 -26.65 -7.56 27.41
N CYS A 22 -26.45 -7.65 26.08
CA CYS A 22 -25.15 -7.32 25.53
C CYS A 22 -25.06 -5.80 25.64
N TYR A 23 -24.16 -5.34 26.50
CA TYR A 23 -23.75 -3.96 26.52
C TYR A 23 -22.45 -3.96 25.71
N ASP A 24 -22.55 -3.87 24.39
CA ASP A 24 -21.43 -3.40 23.59
C ASP A 24 -21.32 -1.91 23.91
N TYR A 25 -20.37 -1.60 24.79
CA TYR A 25 -19.92 -0.23 24.96
C TYR A 25 -19.07 0.09 23.74
N TYR A 26 -19.73 0.47 22.64
CA TYR A 26 -19.09 1.31 21.65
C TYR A 26 -18.76 2.61 22.38
N ASP A 27 -17.49 2.79 22.73
CA ASP A 27 -16.98 4.08 23.14
C ASP A 27 -16.95 4.95 21.89
N TYR A 28 -18.12 5.44 21.48
CA TYR A 28 -18.21 6.44 20.43
C TYR A 28 -17.56 7.70 20.99
N ASN A 29 -16.25 7.81 20.80
CA ASN A 29 -15.54 9.06 20.91
C ASN A 29 -15.82 9.83 19.60
N PRO A 30 -16.65 10.87 19.61
CA PRO A 30 -17.03 11.63 18.41
C PRO A 30 -15.84 12.38 17.76
N ASP A 31 -14.64 12.27 18.31
CA ASP A 31 -13.44 12.98 17.87
C ASP A 31 -12.61 12.19 16.82
N TYR A 32 -12.87 10.90 16.60
CA TYR A 32 -12.28 10.13 15.49
C TYR A 32 -13.40 9.35 14.80
N ALA A 33 -13.78 9.78 13.59
CA ALA A 33 -14.67 8.98 12.76
C ALA A 33 -13.88 7.82 12.16
N ASP A 34 -14.47 6.63 12.20
CA ASP A 34 -14.05 5.47 11.41
C ASP A 34 -13.80 5.90 9.96
N ASP A 35 -12.75 5.34 9.36
CA ASP A 35 -12.49 5.53 7.95
C ASP A 35 -13.42 4.66 7.07
N ALA A 36 -13.16 4.61 5.77
CA ALA A 36 -13.96 3.86 4.82
C ALA A 36 -13.68 2.34 4.81
N PHE A 37 -12.63 1.90 5.49
CA PHE A 37 -12.12 0.52 5.51
C PHE A 37 -12.60 -0.28 6.72
N GLU A 38 -13.09 0.41 7.75
CA GLU A 38 -13.69 -0.21 8.92
C GLU A 38 -14.93 -1.07 8.61
N GLU A 39 -15.17 -2.18 9.31
CA GLU A 39 -14.52 -2.57 10.58
C GLU A 39 -13.43 -3.63 10.35
N ASN A 40 -12.18 -3.22 10.19
CA ASN A 40 -11.07 -4.10 9.80
C ASN A 40 -10.14 -4.49 10.95
N ASP A 41 -10.67 -4.47 12.18
CA ASP A 41 -10.01 -4.75 13.47
C ASP A 41 -9.46 -6.18 13.70
N SER A 42 -9.53 -7.07 12.70
CA SER A 42 -9.09 -8.46 12.88
C SER A 42 -8.75 -9.15 11.56
N PHE A 43 -7.97 -10.24 11.61
CA PHE A 43 -7.79 -11.13 10.46
C PHE A 43 -9.11 -11.56 9.80
N ALA A 44 -10.15 -11.84 10.60
CA ALA A 44 -11.44 -12.30 10.10
C ALA A 44 -12.27 -11.21 9.40
N SER A 45 -11.94 -9.94 9.65
CA SER A 45 -12.62 -8.77 9.10
C SER A 45 -11.70 -7.90 8.24
N ALA A 46 -10.49 -8.38 7.93
CA ALA A 46 -9.49 -7.65 7.16
C ALA A 46 -10.06 -7.13 5.84
N TYR A 47 -9.77 -5.87 5.51
CA TYR A 47 -10.26 -5.23 4.30
C TYR A 47 -9.51 -5.77 3.07
N PRO A 48 -10.18 -6.34 2.06
CA PRO A 48 -9.52 -6.80 0.84
C PRO A 48 -8.96 -5.62 0.04
N LEU A 49 -7.65 -5.53 -0.06
CA LEU A 49 -6.94 -4.52 -0.82
C LEU A 49 -6.45 -5.13 -2.13
N GLU A 50 -6.72 -4.46 -3.26
CA GLU A 50 -6.28 -4.89 -4.58
C GLU A 50 -4.84 -4.43 -4.83
N ALA A 51 -4.04 -5.27 -5.50
CA ALA A 51 -2.66 -4.94 -5.83
C ALA A 51 -2.56 -3.63 -6.62
N GLY A 52 -1.59 -2.81 -6.23
CA GLY A 52 -1.29 -1.50 -6.82
C GLY A 52 -2.26 -0.38 -6.43
N ARG A 53 -3.30 -0.65 -5.65
CA ARG A 53 -4.27 0.38 -5.23
C ARG A 53 -3.90 1.01 -3.89
N ARG A 54 -3.79 2.34 -3.90
CA ARG A 54 -3.65 3.17 -2.70
C ARG A 54 -4.97 3.32 -1.97
N LEU A 55 -4.93 3.37 -0.64
CA LEU A 55 -6.12 3.69 0.15
C LEU A 55 -6.69 5.04 -0.25
N THR A 56 -5.83 6.05 -0.49
CA THR A 56 -6.23 7.39 -0.93
C THR A 56 -6.93 7.44 -2.29
N GLU A 57 -6.76 6.41 -3.13
CA GLU A 57 -7.50 6.25 -4.39
C GLU A 57 -8.90 5.65 -4.20
N ILE A 58 -9.11 4.93 -3.10
CA ILE A 58 -10.39 4.31 -2.73
C ILE A 58 -11.23 5.32 -1.93
N ASP A 59 -10.62 5.93 -0.92
CA ASP A 59 -11.18 7.01 -0.13
C ASP A 59 -10.13 8.09 0.11
N ALA A 60 -10.47 9.35 -0.15
CA ALA A 60 -9.49 10.45 -0.20
C ALA A 60 -8.79 10.71 1.15
N ASP A 61 -9.35 10.26 2.27
CA ASP A 61 -8.79 10.46 3.59
C ASP A 61 -7.78 9.36 3.99
N GLY A 62 -7.69 8.27 3.21
CA GLY A 62 -6.81 7.13 3.51
C GLY A 62 -7.28 6.33 4.73
N GLY A 63 -6.37 5.57 5.32
CA GLY A 63 -6.63 4.84 6.56
C GLY A 63 -6.45 5.74 7.79
N VAL A 64 -7.17 5.44 8.88
CA VAL A 64 -7.13 6.18 10.14
C VAL A 64 -6.89 5.24 11.31
N LEU A 65 -5.74 5.38 11.96
CA LEU A 65 -5.47 4.69 13.23
C LEU A 65 -5.73 5.63 14.40
N SER A 66 -6.27 5.11 15.52
CA SER A 66 -6.32 5.86 16.78
C SER A 66 -6.24 4.97 18.04
N ASP A 67 -5.94 5.59 19.20
CA ASP A 67 -5.70 4.87 20.48
C ASP A 67 -6.92 4.15 21.08
N SER A 68 -8.09 4.28 20.48
CA SER A 68 -9.31 3.58 20.90
C SER A 68 -9.42 2.12 20.44
N GLY A 69 -8.40 1.60 19.74
CA GLY A 69 -8.31 0.19 19.38
C GLY A 69 -8.79 -0.14 17.98
N PHE A 70 -8.46 0.73 17.02
CA PHE A 70 -8.60 0.45 15.59
C PHE A 70 -7.31 -0.20 15.12
N ASP A 71 -7.35 -1.53 15.06
CA ASP A 71 -6.24 -2.37 14.66
C ASP A 71 -6.43 -2.70 13.17
N ASP A 72 -5.84 -1.95 12.25
CA ASP A 72 -6.24 -2.08 10.84
C ASP A 72 -5.59 -3.28 10.16
N TYR A 73 -6.40 -4.28 9.79
CA TYR A 73 -5.97 -5.41 8.97
C TYR A 73 -6.42 -5.27 7.51
N PHE A 74 -5.51 -5.52 6.58
CA PHE A 74 -5.79 -5.60 5.14
C PHE A 74 -5.40 -6.97 4.60
N LEU A 75 -6.15 -7.46 3.62
CA LEU A 75 -5.93 -8.75 2.98
C LEU A 75 -5.46 -8.52 1.55
N THR A 76 -4.33 -9.12 1.18
CA THR A 76 -3.87 -9.09 -0.22
C THR A 76 -4.73 -9.98 -1.10
N ASP A 77 -4.66 -9.76 -2.41
CA ASP A 77 -4.98 -10.78 -3.40
C ASP A 77 -4.19 -12.08 -3.15
N HIS A 78 -4.65 -13.19 -3.75
CA HIS A 78 -3.92 -14.45 -3.72
C HIS A 78 -2.54 -14.30 -4.40
N LEU A 79 -1.48 -14.60 -3.63
CA LEU A 79 -0.11 -14.61 -4.12
C LEU A 79 0.37 -16.05 -4.35
N GLU A 80 1.18 -16.25 -5.38
CA GLU A 80 1.81 -17.53 -5.70
C GLU A 80 3.21 -17.63 -5.06
N ALA A 81 3.64 -18.85 -4.73
CA ALA A 81 4.98 -19.06 -4.21
C ALA A 81 6.04 -18.73 -5.28
N GLY A 82 7.01 -17.90 -4.92
CA GLY A 82 8.04 -17.38 -5.81
C GLY A 82 7.83 -15.92 -6.21
N GLU A 83 6.63 -15.37 -6.03
CA GLU A 83 6.39 -13.93 -6.22
C GLU A 83 7.12 -13.11 -5.13
N THR A 84 7.35 -11.82 -5.39
CA THR A 84 7.75 -10.86 -4.36
C THR A 84 6.56 -9.98 -4.01
N LEU A 85 6.26 -9.83 -2.73
CA LEU A 85 5.33 -8.83 -2.21
C LEU A 85 6.11 -7.59 -1.71
N LEU A 86 5.66 -6.41 -2.13
CA LEU A 86 6.17 -5.12 -1.67
C LEU A 86 5.02 -4.33 -1.04
N VAL A 87 5.08 -4.09 0.27
CA VAL A 87 4.06 -3.35 1.02
C VAL A 87 4.58 -1.99 1.42
N TYR A 88 3.80 -0.94 1.19
CA TYR A 88 4.13 0.45 1.44
C TYR A 88 3.09 1.08 2.34
N CYS A 89 3.56 1.90 3.26
CA CYS A 89 2.72 2.78 4.07
C CYS A 89 3.36 4.16 4.10
N GLU A 90 2.65 5.20 3.66
CA GLU A 90 3.08 6.61 3.78
C GLU A 90 2.23 7.32 4.84
N PHE A 91 2.86 8.12 5.69
CA PHE A 91 2.19 8.85 6.78
C PHE A 91 3.02 10.07 7.18
N ASP A 92 2.41 11.04 7.88
CA ASP A 92 3.16 12.16 8.44
C ASP A 92 3.60 11.81 9.87
N ASN A 93 4.89 11.50 10.06
CA ASN A 93 5.41 11.07 11.35
C ASN A 93 5.38 12.19 12.40
N SER A 94 5.08 13.44 12.02
CA SER A 94 4.88 14.52 13.00
C SER A 94 3.58 14.37 13.80
N TYR A 95 2.61 13.58 13.33
CA TYR A 95 1.38 13.24 14.06
C TYR A 95 1.47 11.91 14.82
N GLY A 96 2.38 11.02 14.44
CA GLY A 96 2.58 9.74 15.10
C GLY A 96 3.31 8.75 14.21
N ASP A 97 3.94 7.77 14.83
CA ASP A 97 4.67 6.72 14.12
C ASP A 97 3.69 5.60 13.75
N VAL A 98 3.66 5.21 12.47
CA VAL A 98 2.84 4.10 11.98
C VAL A 98 3.78 2.95 11.62
N ASP A 99 3.58 1.81 12.29
CA ASP A 99 4.31 0.58 12.03
C ASP A 99 3.44 -0.36 11.19
N ILE A 100 4.08 -1.20 10.36
CA ILE A 100 3.39 -2.27 9.63
C ILE A 100 4.02 -3.64 9.88
N ASP A 101 3.16 -4.64 9.98
CA ASP A 101 3.51 -6.06 10.00
C ASP A 101 2.84 -6.78 8.82
N LEU A 102 3.54 -7.75 8.24
CA LEU A 102 3.02 -8.65 7.22
C LEU A 102 2.90 -10.05 7.81
N PHE A 103 1.71 -10.61 7.88
CA PHE A 103 1.42 -11.93 8.40
C PHE A 103 1.30 -12.98 7.32
N HIS A 104 1.74 -14.19 7.67
CA HIS A 104 1.63 -15.39 6.85
C HIS A 104 0.15 -15.75 6.58
N PRO A 105 -0.19 -16.43 5.47
CA PRO A 105 -1.57 -16.79 5.12
C PRO A 105 -2.32 -17.67 6.14
N ASP A 106 -1.61 -18.26 7.11
CA ASP A 106 -2.23 -19.04 8.19
C ASP A 106 -2.51 -18.22 9.46
N GLU A 107 -2.28 -16.90 9.43
CA GLU A 107 -2.54 -15.94 10.52
C GLU A 107 -1.73 -16.19 11.79
N THR A 108 -0.69 -17.04 11.75
CA THR A 108 -0.01 -17.48 12.98
C THR A 108 1.24 -16.68 13.34
N TYR A 109 1.91 -16.04 12.37
CA TYR A 109 3.12 -15.24 12.61
C TYR A 109 3.36 -14.19 11.52
N ALA A 110 4.09 -13.13 11.89
CA ALA A 110 4.60 -12.13 10.96
C ALA A 110 5.79 -12.69 10.15
N VAL A 111 5.75 -12.52 8.84
CA VAL A 111 6.81 -12.83 7.86
C VAL A 111 7.63 -11.60 7.47
N GLY A 112 7.18 -10.40 7.83
CA GLY A 112 7.89 -9.14 7.66
C GLY A 112 7.33 -8.08 8.62
N SER A 113 8.16 -7.09 8.94
CA SER A 113 7.80 -5.95 9.80
C SER A 113 8.61 -4.73 9.39
N ALA A 114 8.03 -3.54 9.54
CA ALA A 114 8.71 -2.26 9.33
C ALA A 114 8.22 -1.25 10.39
N SER A 115 9.19 -0.56 11.01
CA SER A 115 9.01 0.36 12.15
C SER A 115 10.14 1.39 12.20
N SER A 116 10.36 2.05 11.06
CA SER A 116 11.27 3.17 10.94
C SER A 116 10.73 4.40 11.69
N THR A 117 11.48 5.50 11.65
CA THR A 117 10.99 6.80 12.15
C THR A 117 10.91 7.81 11.00
N ASN A 118 10.78 7.33 9.77
CA ASN A 118 10.57 8.19 8.61
C ASN A 118 9.07 8.39 8.39
N ASP A 119 8.72 9.17 7.36
CA ASP A 119 7.33 9.38 6.94
C ASP A 119 6.79 8.21 6.07
N TYR A 120 7.42 7.04 6.16
CA TYR A 120 7.02 5.84 5.43
C TYR A 120 7.57 4.55 6.05
N GLU A 121 6.87 3.45 5.79
CA GLU A 121 7.33 2.08 6.00
C GLU A 121 7.34 1.26 4.71
N LEU A 122 8.28 0.32 4.61
CA LEU A 122 8.40 -0.62 3.49
C LEU A 122 8.72 -2.04 3.98
N ILE A 123 7.93 -3.01 3.53
CA ILE A 123 8.23 -4.43 3.63
C ILE A 123 8.46 -5.00 2.23
N ARG A 124 9.62 -5.65 2.01
CA ARG A 124 9.84 -6.58 0.89
C ARG A 124 9.82 -8.01 1.41
N HIS A 125 8.98 -8.85 0.82
CA HIS A 125 8.83 -10.25 1.19
C HIS A 125 8.83 -11.16 -0.03
N ASP A 126 9.77 -12.10 -0.10
CA ASP A 126 9.74 -13.16 -1.11
C ASP A 126 8.73 -14.24 -0.66
N VAL A 127 7.65 -14.42 -1.41
CA VAL A 127 6.53 -15.29 -1.06
C VAL A 127 6.98 -16.75 -1.13
N THR A 128 7.02 -17.41 0.03
CA THR A 128 7.40 -18.84 0.12
C THR A 128 6.21 -19.79 0.23
N THR A 129 5.07 -19.28 0.69
CA THR A 129 3.79 -19.99 0.78
C THR A 129 2.76 -19.23 -0.02
N ALA A 130 2.14 -19.89 -1.01
CA ALA A 130 1.04 -19.30 -1.76
C ALA A 130 -0.17 -19.06 -0.86
N GLY A 131 -0.87 -17.95 -1.08
CA GLY A 131 -2.01 -17.54 -0.25
C GLY A 131 -2.17 -16.03 -0.19
N GLU A 132 -3.31 -15.62 0.36
CA GLU A 132 -3.57 -14.23 0.73
C GLU A 132 -2.80 -13.95 2.02
N HIS A 133 -2.02 -12.86 2.05
CA HIS A 133 -1.29 -12.43 3.23
C HIS A 133 -2.05 -11.28 3.89
N TYR A 134 -1.78 -11.06 5.18
CA TYR A 134 -2.43 -9.99 5.94
C TYR A 134 -1.43 -8.90 6.25
N ILE A 135 -1.78 -7.66 5.94
CA ILE A 135 -1.03 -6.48 6.35
C ILE A 135 -1.71 -5.93 7.59
N TYR A 136 -0.94 -5.59 8.61
CA TYR A 136 -1.42 -5.05 9.87
C TYR A 136 -0.75 -3.72 10.13
N ALA A 137 -1.52 -2.63 10.20
CA ALA A 137 -1.02 -1.29 10.47
C ALA A 137 -1.30 -0.90 11.94
N THR A 138 -0.34 -0.28 12.61
CA THR A 138 -0.46 0.09 14.03
C THR A 138 0.18 1.42 14.36
N LEU A 139 -0.29 2.05 15.44
CA LEU A 139 0.37 3.23 16.00
C LEU A 139 1.41 2.87 17.05
N PHE A 140 2.58 3.49 16.94
CA PHE A 140 3.60 3.45 17.98
C PHE A 140 3.68 4.78 18.73
N ASN A 141 3.38 4.75 20.04
CA ASN A 141 3.44 5.89 20.95
C ASN A 141 2.68 7.16 20.50
N SER A 142 1.68 7.03 19.64
CA SER A 142 0.75 8.10 19.26
C SER A 142 -0.69 7.69 19.55
N THR A 143 -1.60 8.67 19.47
CA THR A 143 -3.04 8.46 19.66
C THR A 143 -3.82 8.58 18.36
N TYR A 144 -3.18 9.04 17.28
CA TYR A 144 -3.85 9.27 16.00
C TYR A 144 -2.82 9.41 14.88
N ASN A 145 -3.08 8.79 13.73
CA ASN A 145 -2.50 9.20 12.46
C ASN A 145 -3.39 8.76 11.28
N THR A 146 -3.26 9.45 10.16
CA THR A 146 -3.77 9.02 8.86
C THR A 146 -2.62 8.46 8.03
N TYR A 147 -2.90 7.46 7.20
CA TYR A 147 -1.88 6.84 6.37
C TYR A 147 -2.44 6.41 5.01
N ASP A 148 -1.54 6.27 4.04
CA ASP A 148 -1.84 5.73 2.72
C ASP A 148 -1.09 4.42 2.54
N LEU A 149 -1.83 3.32 2.51
CA LEU A 149 -1.29 1.97 2.35
C LEU A 149 -1.53 1.47 0.93
N TRP A 150 -0.54 0.78 0.37
CA TRP A 150 -0.72 -0.03 -0.83
C TRP A 150 0.31 -1.14 -0.86
N TYR A 151 0.13 -2.09 -1.77
CA TYR A 151 1.16 -3.08 -2.05
C TYR A 151 1.26 -3.33 -3.55
N HIS A 152 2.40 -3.87 -3.97
CA HIS A 152 2.60 -4.41 -5.31
C HIS A 152 3.08 -5.85 -5.19
N ARG A 153 2.76 -6.67 -6.19
CA ARG A 153 3.41 -7.97 -6.37
C ARG A 153 4.30 -7.93 -7.60
N VAL A 154 5.40 -8.64 -7.53
CA VAL A 154 6.27 -8.91 -8.67
C VAL A 154 6.20 -10.40 -8.95
N PRO A 155 5.80 -10.82 -10.16
CA PRO A 155 5.74 -12.23 -10.53
C PRO A 155 7.07 -12.97 -10.33
N ALA A 156 7.01 -14.29 -10.17
CA ALA A 156 8.20 -15.12 -9.90
C ALA A 156 9.20 -15.18 -11.06
N ASP A 157 8.74 -14.92 -12.28
CA ASP A 157 9.59 -14.73 -13.45
C ASP A 157 10.06 -13.29 -13.62
N GLU A 158 9.75 -12.44 -12.63
CA GLU A 158 10.05 -11.00 -12.57
C GLU A 158 9.45 -10.20 -13.74
N SER A 159 8.49 -10.79 -14.47
CA SER A 159 7.84 -10.15 -15.61
C SER A 159 6.80 -9.13 -15.14
N ASP A 160 6.87 -7.90 -15.64
CA ASP A 160 5.82 -6.90 -15.45
C ASP A 160 4.76 -6.95 -16.58
N LEU A 161 3.86 -5.95 -16.62
CA LEU A 161 2.79 -5.87 -17.63
C LEU A 161 3.26 -5.45 -19.04
N TYR A 162 4.48 -4.96 -19.16
CA TYR A 162 5.08 -4.44 -20.40
C TYR A 162 6.00 -5.46 -21.08
N GLU A 163 6.25 -6.57 -20.41
CA GLU A 163 7.02 -7.69 -20.92
C GLU A 163 6.28 -8.49 -22.02
N PRO A 164 7.00 -9.07 -23.00
CA PRO A 164 8.45 -9.01 -23.16
C PRO A 164 8.90 -7.67 -23.75
N ASN A 165 9.78 -6.91 -23.08
CA ASN A 165 10.41 -5.69 -23.55
C ASN A 165 11.96 -5.68 -23.38
N ASN A 166 12.53 -6.85 -23.09
CA ASN A 166 13.96 -7.07 -22.79
C ASN A 166 14.96 -6.84 -23.94
N ALA A 167 14.49 -6.51 -25.14
CA ALA A 167 15.35 -6.32 -26.30
C ALA A 167 14.86 -5.21 -27.24
N ARG A 168 15.65 -4.13 -27.34
CA ARG A 168 15.41 -2.96 -28.21
C ARG A 168 14.88 -3.27 -29.61
N ALA A 169 15.42 -4.29 -30.26
CA ALA A 169 15.17 -4.52 -31.68
C ALA A 169 13.97 -5.46 -31.95
N THR A 170 13.54 -6.22 -30.96
CA THR A 170 12.59 -7.34 -31.17
C THR A 170 11.45 -7.35 -30.18
N GLU A 171 11.61 -6.71 -29.03
CA GLU A 171 10.71 -6.83 -27.89
C GLU A 171 10.25 -5.46 -27.37
N SER A 172 10.79 -4.32 -27.84
CA SER A 172 10.42 -3.01 -27.30
C SER A 172 8.90 -2.72 -27.24
N PHE A 173 8.44 -2.16 -26.12
CA PHE A 173 7.04 -1.81 -25.90
C PHE A 173 6.68 -0.44 -26.49
N PRO A 174 5.58 -0.29 -27.27
CA PRO A 174 5.18 0.98 -27.86
C PRO A 174 4.56 1.93 -26.82
N LEU A 175 5.20 3.07 -26.60
CA LEU A 175 4.70 4.15 -25.76
C LEU A 175 3.89 5.17 -26.56
N ALA A 176 2.72 5.51 -26.05
CA ALA A 176 1.91 6.60 -26.56
C ALA A 176 2.40 7.96 -26.01
N GLU A 177 2.26 9.02 -26.80
CA GLU A 177 2.54 10.39 -26.35
C GLU A 177 1.62 10.77 -25.19
N ALA A 178 2.19 11.42 -24.15
CA ALA A 178 1.49 11.91 -22.97
C ALA A 178 0.71 10.82 -22.20
N PHE A 179 1.29 9.62 -22.11
CA PHE A 179 0.75 8.49 -21.38
C PHE A 179 1.75 8.03 -20.31
N TRP A 180 1.32 7.94 -19.05
CA TRP A 180 2.09 7.26 -18.02
C TRP A 180 1.79 5.77 -18.06
N LEU A 181 2.82 4.93 -17.90
CA LEU A 181 2.62 3.48 -17.81
C LEU A 181 1.66 3.13 -16.65
N SER A 182 1.76 3.84 -15.53
CA SER A 182 0.85 3.71 -14.39
C SER A 182 -0.61 4.08 -14.69
N ASP A 183 -0.92 4.79 -15.78
CA ASP A 183 -2.30 5.13 -16.17
C ASP A 183 -3.03 3.96 -16.86
N THR A 184 -2.41 2.78 -16.95
CA THR A 184 -3.10 1.58 -17.45
C THR A 184 -4.27 1.21 -16.54
N ALA A 185 -5.33 0.64 -17.12
CA ALA A 185 -6.53 0.26 -16.37
C ALA A 185 -6.32 -0.91 -15.38
N VAL A 186 -5.08 -1.35 -15.21
CA VAL A 186 -4.66 -2.37 -14.27
C VAL A 186 -3.77 -1.64 -13.27
N HIS A 187 -4.17 -1.62 -12.00
CA HIS A 187 -3.45 -0.90 -10.95
C HIS A 187 -2.04 -1.47 -10.69
N ASP A 188 -1.70 -2.64 -11.27
CA ASP A 188 -0.35 -3.18 -11.41
C ASP A 188 0.49 -2.51 -12.55
N GLY A 189 0.10 -1.32 -13.03
CA GLY A 189 0.64 -0.61 -14.20
C GLY A 189 2.09 -0.11 -14.12
N TRP A 190 2.85 -0.49 -13.11
CA TRP A 190 4.23 -0.04 -12.93
C TRP A 190 5.17 -0.90 -13.77
N ALA A 191 6.09 -0.24 -14.48
CA ALA A 191 7.21 -0.93 -15.06
C ALA A 191 8.20 -1.29 -13.95
N VAL A 192 8.72 -2.51 -13.97
CA VAL A 192 9.68 -3.01 -12.98
C VAL A 192 10.97 -3.35 -13.70
N ALA A 193 11.94 -2.44 -13.61
CA ALA A 193 13.28 -2.68 -14.14
C ALA A 193 14.15 -3.45 -13.13
N HIS A 194 14.73 -4.58 -13.54
CA HIS A 194 15.69 -5.30 -12.70
C HIS A 194 17.15 -5.03 -13.10
N THR A 195 18.04 -5.18 -12.12
CA THR A 195 19.51 -5.01 -12.31
C THR A 195 20.16 -6.09 -13.19
N SER A 196 19.37 -7.01 -13.74
CA SER A 196 19.87 -8.11 -14.55
C SER A 196 19.91 -7.69 -16.02
N ALA A 197 21.02 -7.92 -16.72
CA ALA A 197 21.14 -7.57 -18.14
C ALA A 197 20.24 -8.37 -19.10
N VAL A 198 19.36 -9.23 -18.56
CA VAL A 198 18.31 -9.93 -19.30
C VAL A 198 16.94 -9.29 -19.10
N ASP A 199 16.88 -8.20 -18.33
CA ASP A 199 15.68 -7.48 -17.92
C ASP A 199 15.80 -5.98 -18.21
N GLU A 200 16.28 -5.63 -19.41
CA GLU A 200 16.37 -4.23 -19.83
C GLU A 200 15.04 -3.80 -20.43
N ASP A 201 14.32 -2.87 -19.79
CA ASP A 201 13.07 -2.37 -20.35
C ASP A 201 13.30 -1.45 -21.58
N TRP A 202 12.98 -1.95 -22.77
CA TRP A 202 13.02 -1.16 -23.99
C TRP A 202 11.65 -0.63 -24.38
N TYR A 203 11.56 0.68 -24.60
CA TYR A 203 10.35 1.35 -25.07
C TYR A 203 10.57 2.03 -26.42
N GLU A 204 9.57 1.97 -27.31
CA GLU A 204 9.59 2.65 -28.62
C GLU A 204 8.62 3.83 -28.67
N LEU A 205 9.07 4.93 -29.28
CA LEU A 205 8.33 6.19 -29.41
C LEU A 205 8.16 6.52 -30.90
N ASP A 206 6.94 6.81 -31.35
CA ASP A 206 6.69 7.31 -32.71
C ASP A 206 6.80 8.85 -32.78
N VAL A 207 7.98 9.35 -33.10
CA VAL A 207 8.26 10.78 -33.20
C VAL A 207 8.04 11.27 -34.62
N THR A 208 6.86 11.85 -34.89
CA THR A 208 6.51 12.35 -36.22
C THR A 208 6.88 13.83 -36.42
N GLY A 209 8.08 14.06 -36.97
CA GLY A 209 8.53 15.37 -37.41
C GLY A 209 9.57 16.04 -36.49
N PRO A 210 10.01 17.26 -36.82
CA PRO A 210 11.04 17.95 -36.03
C PRO A 210 10.46 18.43 -34.70
N GLY A 211 11.16 18.17 -33.60
CA GLY A 211 10.74 18.58 -32.27
C GLY A 211 11.73 18.19 -31.17
N THR A 212 11.31 18.36 -29.93
CA THR A 212 12.01 17.89 -28.74
C THR A 212 11.22 16.75 -28.13
N VAL A 213 11.90 15.65 -27.83
CA VAL A 213 11.34 14.56 -27.03
C VAL A 213 11.71 14.82 -25.58
N THR A 214 10.73 14.68 -24.69
CA THR A 214 10.96 14.70 -23.24
C THR A 214 10.36 13.44 -22.66
N VAL A 215 11.19 12.68 -21.95
CA VAL A 215 10.78 11.46 -21.26
C VAL A 215 10.82 11.78 -19.78
N TRP A 216 9.73 11.44 -19.09
CA TRP A 216 9.64 11.52 -17.64
C TRP A 216 9.66 10.09 -17.09
N CYS A 217 10.40 9.89 -16.02
CA CYS A 217 10.43 8.63 -15.28
C CYS A 217 10.33 8.99 -13.80
N ASP A 218 9.19 8.65 -13.22
CA ASP A 218 8.96 8.75 -11.80
C ASP A 218 9.12 7.34 -11.24
N PHE A 219 9.97 7.18 -10.24
CA PHE A 219 10.24 5.90 -9.61
C PHE A 219 10.39 6.08 -8.10
N TYR A 220 10.12 5.01 -7.36
CA TYR A 220 10.41 4.99 -5.93
C TYR A 220 11.91 4.75 -5.75
N HIS A 221 12.66 5.81 -5.42
CA HIS A 221 14.10 5.74 -5.12
C HIS A 221 14.46 4.69 -4.07
N LEU A 222 13.49 4.30 -3.24
CA LEU A 222 13.64 3.25 -2.24
C LEU A 222 13.93 1.87 -2.85
N HIS A 223 13.56 1.63 -4.12
CA HIS A 223 13.81 0.35 -4.82
C HIS A 223 15.12 0.32 -5.58
N GLY A 224 15.84 1.43 -5.60
CA GLY A 224 17.03 1.63 -6.40
C GLY A 224 16.88 2.84 -7.32
N ASP A 225 17.93 3.05 -8.10
CA ASP A 225 17.96 4.11 -9.10
C ASP A 225 17.59 3.54 -10.46
N VAL A 226 16.79 4.30 -11.21
CA VAL A 226 16.46 4.01 -12.61
C VAL A 226 17.19 5.02 -13.48
N ASP A 227 18.08 4.52 -14.33
CA ASP A 227 18.73 5.32 -15.36
C ASP A 227 17.93 5.22 -16.65
N VAL A 228 17.58 6.36 -17.26
CA VAL A 228 16.88 6.39 -18.55
C VAL A 228 17.84 6.82 -19.65
N TYR A 229 17.82 6.07 -20.76
CA TYR A 229 18.64 6.35 -21.96
C TYR A 229 17.74 6.50 -23.18
N LEU A 230 17.94 7.57 -23.96
CA LEU A 230 17.24 7.80 -25.22
C LEU A 230 18.16 7.47 -26.38
N TYR A 231 17.75 6.58 -27.28
CA TYR A 231 18.49 6.22 -28.49
C TYR A 231 17.77 6.69 -29.75
N ASP A 232 18.51 6.95 -30.83
CA ASP A 232 17.89 7.02 -32.17
C ASP A 232 17.60 5.60 -32.70
N ALA A 233 16.99 5.44 -33.87
CA ALA A 233 16.65 4.11 -34.40
C ALA A 233 17.85 3.28 -34.93
N LEU A 234 19.05 3.86 -35.07
CA LEU A 234 20.18 3.27 -35.82
C LEU A 234 21.51 3.24 -35.06
N GLY A 235 21.62 3.97 -33.95
CA GLY A 235 22.83 4.20 -33.18
C GLY A 235 22.96 3.27 -31.98
N ALA A 236 24.20 2.91 -31.65
CA ALA A 236 24.53 2.15 -30.44
C ALA A 236 24.72 3.05 -29.21
N ASP A 237 24.97 4.35 -29.43
CA ASP A 237 25.18 5.34 -28.36
C ASP A 237 23.88 6.10 -28.08
N PRO A 238 23.61 6.46 -26.81
CA PRO A 238 22.44 7.24 -26.46
C PRO A 238 22.57 8.69 -26.95
N LEU A 239 21.46 9.25 -27.44
CA LEU A 239 21.27 10.67 -27.71
C LEU A 239 21.23 11.51 -26.43
N ALA A 240 20.68 10.94 -25.35
CA ALA A 240 20.57 11.54 -24.03
C ALA A 240 20.48 10.46 -22.95
N SER A 241 20.85 10.81 -21.72
CA SER A 241 20.66 9.97 -20.53
C SER A 241 20.35 10.85 -19.31
N SER A 242 19.70 10.29 -18.30
CA SER A 242 19.48 10.90 -16.98
C SER A 242 20.45 10.38 -15.94
#